data_AF-A0A534PHV0-F1
#
_entry.id   AF-A0A534PHV0-F1
#
_cell.length_a   1.000
_cell.length_b   1.000
_cell.length_c   1.000
_cell.angle_alpha   90.00
_cell.angle_beta   90.00
_cell.angle_gamma   90.00
#
_symmetry.space_group_name_H-M   'P 1'
#
loop_
_entity.id
_entity.type
_entity.pdbx_description
1 polymer ?
#
loop_
_entity_poly.entity_id
_entity_poly.type
_entity_poly.pdbx_seq_one_letter_code
_entity_poly.pdbx_strand_id
1 'polypeptide(L)'
;MGTLSVIKILGHLKFMSAGLKLPTAKAASGDGFSNKYYKDRDPDSDGSPVAPNQIPIPFLQPQKPGYSHQQKTCNKIGKDFQDFHDAMLDAVQFSHNMWKLQAMFKDLKIMGPSAIGTPGCLSGPPLESNIKNAPMVASFTGNMAKHRDAVAKGVSTCFKNWQDQVMIPGLPLYPLFAAFPGPMAPPTPNIPVPLIACPSAKVSDIITPSAMTQEMDDALDGGLKKKDPEKHYNALHASIAQALSIGFLIWVASQLVTNCLGQGPIPTFAPPYVPVGPVMNGSNIPAPNFMA
;
A
#
# COMPACT_ATOMS: atom_id res chain seq x y z
N MET A 1 -2.95 17.80 -2.98
CA MET A 1 -1.96 16.82 -3.47
C MET A 1 -2.26 15.48 -2.82
N GLY A 2 -2.62 14.47 -3.60
CA GLY A 2 -3.18 13.21 -3.08
C GLY A 2 -2.14 12.32 -2.38
N THR A 3 -2.38 11.99 -1.11
CA THR A 3 -1.77 10.81 -0.46
C THR A 3 -2.43 9.54 -0.99
N LEU A 4 -1.80 8.39 -0.76
CA LEU A 4 -2.46 7.10 -0.93
C LEU A 4 -3.82 7.15 -0.20
N SER A 5 -4.91 7.08 -0.95
CA SER A 5 -6.27 7.29 -0.42
C SER A 5 -6.89 5.93 -0.11
N VAL A 6 -6.69 5.45 1.10
CA VAL A 6 -7.16 4.11 1.49
C VAL A 6 -8.57 4.21 2.07
N ILE A 7 -9.49 3.45 1.46
CA ILE A 7 -10.89 3.40 1.89
C ILE A 7 -11.05 2.22 2.86
N LYS A 8 -10.85 2.48 4.16
CA LYS A 8 -10.85 1.46 5.24
C LYS A 8 -12.07 0.54 5.21
N ILE A 9 -13.25 1.10 4.97
CA ILE A 9 -14.52 0.36 4.92
C ILE A 9 -14.54 -0.76 3.86
N LEU A 10 -13.81 -0.61 2.74
CA LEU A 10 -13.70 -1.67 1.74
C LEU A 10 -12.90 -2.86 2.26
N GLY A 11 -11.84 -2.61 3.03
CA GLY A 11 -11.10 -3.66 3.73
C GLY A 11 -11.97 -4.35 4.78
N HIS A 12 -12.75 -3.58 5.55
CA HIS A 12 -13.69 -4.13 6.54
C HIS A 12 -14.70 -5.09 5.90
N LEU A 13 -15.34 -4.67 4.81
CA LEU A 13 -16.27 -5.52 4.05
C LEU A 13 -15.59 -6.79 3.52
N LYS A 14 -14.35 -6.66 3.04
CA LYS A 14 -13.57 -7.82 2.58
C LYS A 14 -13.30 -8.81 3.71
N PHE A 15 -12.93 -8.34 4.90
CA PHE A 15 -12.73 -9.22 6.05
C PHE A 15 -14.03 -9.96 6.40
N MET A 16 -15.13 -9.22 6.53
CA MET A 16 -16.44 -9.80 6.88
C MET A 16 -16.92 -10.83 5.84
N SER A 17 -16.58 -10.65 4.56
CA SER A 17 -16.92 -11.61 3.50
C SER A 17 -16.30 -13.00 3.69
N ALA A 18 -15.26 -13.13 4.53
CA ALA A 18 -14.67 -14.42 4.87
C ALA A 18 -15.56 -15.26 5.81
N GLY A 19 -16.55 -14.66 6.47
CA GLY A 19 -17.51 -15.40 7.31
C GLY A 19 -16.88 -16.09 8.52
N LEU A 20 -15.76 -15.57 9.03
CA LEU A 20 -15.00 -16.20 10.12
C LEU A 20 -15.72 -16.11 11.46
N LYS A 21 -15.55 -17.15 12.28
CA LYS A 21 -16.13 -17.26 13.62
C LYS A 21 -15.05 -17.06 14.69
N LEU A 22 -15.45 -16.87 15.95
CA LEU A 22 -14.49 -16.78 17.05
C LEU A 22 -13.56 -18.01 17.12
N PRO A 23 -12.23 -17.84 17.28
CA PRO A 23 -11.31 -18.97 17.43
C PRO A 23 -11.69 -19.86 18.62
N THR A 24 -11.81 -21.17 18.40
CA THR A 24 -12.09 -22.12 19.50
C THR A 24 -10.80 -22.42 20.27
N ALA A 25 -10.65 -21.86 21.47
CA ALA A 25 -9.76 -22.47 22.46
C ALA A 25 -10.47 -23.71 23.02
N LYS A 26 -9.84 -24.89 22.98
CA LYS A 26 -10.29 -26.01 23.82
C LYS A 26 -10.17 -25.54 25.28
N ALA A 27 -11.27 -25.55 26.02
CA ALA A 27 -11.22 -25.31 27.47
C ALA A 27 -10.21 -26.29 28.08
N ALA A 28 -9.31 -25.78 28.92
CA ALA A 28 -8.43 -26.64 29.70
C ALA A 28 -9.31 -27.56 30.56
N SER A 29 -9.25 -28.86 30.30
CA SER A 29 -9.85 -29.88 31.15
C SER A 29 -9.06 -29.95 32.45
N GLY A 30 -9.40 -29.08 33.39
CA GLY A 30 -8.90 -29.09 34.76
C GLY A 30 -10.08 -29.13 35.71
N ASP A 31 -10.30 -30.30 36.32
CA ASP A 31 -11.26 -30.47 37.39
C ASP A 31 -10.91 -29.54 38.54
N GLY A 32 -11.82 -28.60 38.84
CA GLY A 32 -11.74 -27.76 40.03
C GLY A 32 -11.84 -26.26 39.77
N PHE A 33 -13.00 -25.78 39.32
CA PHE A 33 -13.50 -24.42 39.65
C PHE A 33 -14.99 -24.26 39.25
N SER A 34 -15.75 -25.35 39.34
CA SER A 34 -16.99 -25.58 38.61
C SER A 34 -18.26 -25.07 39.30
N ASN A 35 -18.27 -23.86 39.90
CA ASN A 35 -19.54 -23.26 40.35
C ASN A 35 -19.64 -21.73 40.22
N LYS A 36 -18.53 -21.00 39.99
CA LYS A 36 -18.56 -19.52 39.88
C LYS A 36 -18.74 -18.99 38.45
N TYR A 37 -18.65 -19.86 37.44
CA TYR A 37 -18.74 -19.53 36.01
C TYR A 37 -20.06 -19.97 35.35
N TYR A 38 -21.07 -20.38 36.13
CA TYR A 38 -22.32 -20.98 35.60
C TYR A 38 -23.42 -19.97 35.28
N LYS A 39 -23.23 -18.66 35.56
CA LYS A 39 -24.20 -17.63 35.14
C LYS A 39 -24.14 -17.30 33.65
N ASP A 40 -23.11 -17.74 32.94
CA ASP A 40 -22.88 -17.45 31.52
C ASP A 40 -23.15 -18.66 30.60
N ARG A 41 -23.70 -19.75 31.15
CA ARG A 41 -23.99 -21.00 30.41
C ARG A 41 -25.34 -20.96 29.70
N ASP A 42 -26.27 -20.15 30.18
CA ASP A 42 -27.62 -20.09 29.64
C ASP A 42 -27.70 -19.00 28.56
N PRO A 43 -28.39 -19.22 27.43
CA PRO A 43 -28.78 -18.13 26.55
C PRO A 43 -29.51 -17.07 27.38
N ASP A 44 -29.41 -15.79 27.02
CA ASP A 44 -30.25 -14.78 27.67
C ASP A 44 -31.70 -15.28 27.64
N SER A 45 -32.43 -15.14 28.76
CA SER A 45 -33.68 -15.86 29.09
C SER A 45 -34.86 -15.76 28.10
N ASP A 46 -34.65 -15.09 26.98
CA ASP A 46 -35.57 -14.89 25.84
C ASP A 46 -35.24 -15.83 24.66
N GLY A 47 -33.99 -16.26 24.49
CA GLY A 47 -33.57 -16.98 23.27
C GLY A 47 -33.45 -16.07 22.04
N SER A 48 -33.74 -14.78 22.16
CA SER A 48 -33.46 -13.79 21.12
C SER A 48 -31.97 -13.73 20.78
N PRO A 49 -31.57 -13.79 19.49
CA PRO A 49 -30.20 -13.48 19.10
C PRO A 49 -29.87 -12.06 19.55
N VAL A 50 -28.85 -11.91 20.41
CA VAL A 50 -28.32 -10.59 20.75
C VAL A 50 -27.76 -10.00 19.46
N ALA A 51 -28.50 -9.07 18.86
CA ALA A 51 -28.09 -8.40 17.64
C ALA A 51 -26.71 -7.72 17.85
N PRO A 52 -25.89 -7.57 16.79
CA PRO A 52 -24.64 -6.83 16.88
C PRO A 52 -24.93 -5.40 17.35
N ASN A 53 -24.60 -5.08 18.60
CA ASN A 53 -24.85 -3.77 19.21
C ASN A 53 -23.81 -2.70 18.83
N GLN A 54 -22.96 -2.96 17.82
CA GLN A 54 -21.91 -2.05 17.40
C GLN A 54 -21.86 -1.96 15.88
N ILE A 55 -21.79 -0.73 15.38
CA ILE A 55 -21.42 -0.39 14.01
C ILE A 55 -19.97 0.15 14.09
N PRO A 56 -19.00 -0.40 13.33
CA PRO A 56 -19.17 -1.45 12.33
C PRO A 56 -19.49 -2.82 12.93
N ILE A 57 -20.22 -3.64 12.16
CA ILE A 57 -20.53 -5.04 12.50
C ILE A 57 -19.22 -5.74 12.90
N PRO A 58 -19.22 -6.56 13.96
CA PRO A 58 -18.02 -7.27 14.39
C PRO A 58 -17.42 -8.06 13.23
N PHE A 59 -16.10 -7.97 13.06
CA PHE A 59 -15.36 -8.76 12.07
C PHE A 59 -15.57 -10.27 12.21
N LEU A 60 -15.93 -10.75 13.41
CA LEU A 60 -16.09 -12.16 13.72
C LEU A 60 -17.52 -12.49 14.14
N GLN A 61 -17.99 -13.67 13.72
CA GLN A 61 -19.28 -14.21 14.11
C GLN A 61 -19.18 -15.08 15.38
N PRO A 62 -20.24 -15.15 16.20
CA PRO A 62 -20.24 -16.05 17.36
C PRO A 62 -20.25 -17.52 16.90
N GLN A 63 -19.63 -18.39 17.70
CA GLN A 63 -19.64 -19.84 17.45
C GLN A 63 -21.06 -20.41 17.57
N LYS A 64 -21.82 -19.91 18.56
CA LYS A 64 -23.24 -20.24 18.76
C LYS A 64 -24.05 -18.93 18.90
N PRO A 65 -25.08 -18.71 18.06
CA PRO A 65 -26.01 -17.59 18.23
C PRO A 65 -26.74 -17.65 19.58
N GLY A 66 -27.13 -16.49 20.14
CA GLY A 66 -27.96 -16.41 21.36
C GLY A 66 -27.20 -16.36 22.69
N TYR A 67 -25.86 -16.39 22.67
CA TYR A 67 -25.05 -16.29 23.89
C TYR A 67 -24.41 -14.90 24.02
N SER A 68 -24.84 -14.11 25.01
CA SER A 68 -24.40 -12.72 25.21
C SER A 68 -22.90 -12.58 25.50
N HIS A 69 -22.30 -13.54 26.23
CA HIS A 69 -20.86 -13.62 26.40
C HIS A 69 -20.12 -13.74 25.06
N GLN A 70 -20.57 -14.64 24.17
CA GLN A 70 -19.89 -14.85 22.89
C GLN A 70 -19.99 -13.60 22.02
N GLN A 71 -21.13 -12.92 22.03
CA GLN A 71 -21.30 -11.65 21.32
C GLN A 71 -20.34 -10.57 21.84
N LYS A 72 -20.16 -10.44 23.17
CA LYS A 72 -19.19 -9.49 23.76
C LYS A 72 -17.76 -9.83 23.36
N THR A 73 -17.41 -11.12 23.31
CA THR A 73 -16.09 -11.58 22.85
C THR A 73 -15.87 -11.31 21.36
N CYS A 74 -16.88 -11.55 20.50
CA CYS A 74 -16.87 -11.18 19.08
C CYS A 74 -16.61 -9.69 18.89
N ASN A 75 -17.33 -8.85 19.63
CA ASN A 75 -17.19 -7.41 19.55
C ASN A 75 -15.77 -6.96 19.93
N LYS A 76 -15.23 -7.49 21.03
CA LYS A 76 -13.89 -7.14 21.50
C LYS A 76 -12.80 -7.57 20.52
N ILE A 77 -12.75 -8.86 20.18
CA ILE A 77 -11.70 -9.40 19.29
C ILE A 77 -11.87 -8.84 17.88
N GLY A 78 -13.11 -8.71 17.39
CA GLY A 78 -13.39 -8.09 16.11
C GLY A 78 -12.93 -6.63 16.05
N LYS A 79 -13.10 -5.88 17.15
CA LYS A 79 -12.54 -4.54 17.29
C LYS A 79 -11.00 -4.54 17.27
N ASP A 80 -10.35 -5.47 17.97
CA ASP A 80 -8.88 -5.56 17.95
C ASP A 80 -8.34 -5.82 16.52
N PHE A 81 -9.02 -6.64 15.73
CA PHE A 81 -8.69 -6.86 14.31
C PHE A 81 -8.94 -5.61 13.45
N GLN A 82 -10.04 -4.89 13.67
CA GLN A 82 -10.35 -3.63 12.98
C GLN A 82 -9.31 -2.56 13.29
N ASP A 83 -8.98 -2.37 14.57
CA ASP A 83 -8.02 -1.36 15.03
C ASP A 83 -6.62 -1.70 14.47
N PHE A 84 -6.22 -2.97 14.45
CA PHE A 84 -4.96 -3.40 13.80
C PHE A 84 -4.98 -3.14 12.29
N HIS A 85 -6.06 -3.52 11.59
CA HIS A 85 -6.21 -3.29 10.15
C HIS A 85 -6.06 -1.81 9.82
N ASP A 86 -6.81 -0.95 10.52
CA ASP A 86 -6.81 0.48 10.27
C ASP A 86 -5.46 1.12 10.59
N ALA A 87 -4.82 0.71 11.70
CA ALA A 87 -3.48 1.17 12.06
C ALA A 87 -2.42 0.78 11.02
N MET A 88 -2.52 -0.43 10.44
CA MET A 88 -1.60 -0.85 9.37
C MET A 88 -1.81 -0.05 8.09
N LEU A 89 -3.06 0.24 7.70
CA LEU A 89 -3.33 1.09 6.53
C LEU A 89 -2.78 2.51 6.74
N ASP A 90 -2.93 3.08 7.93
CA ASP A 90 -2.39 4.39 8.26
C ASP A 90 -0.84 4.39 8.27
N ALA A 91 -0.22 3.30 8.74
CA ALA A 91 1.24 3.12 8.69
C ALA A 91 1.78 3.04 7.24
N VAL A 92 1.06 2.37 6.35
CA VAL A 92 1.41 2.32 4.92
C VAL A 92 1.25 3.69 4.27
N GLN A 93 0.18 4.42 4.57
CA GLN A 93 0.02 5.80 4.08
C GLN A 93 1.15 6.71 4.57
N PHE A 94 1.52 6.63 5.85
CA PHE A 94 2.65 7.37 6.41
C PHE A 94 3.95 7.06 5.65
N SER A 95 4.27 5.78 5.48
CA SER A 95 5.48 5.35 4.76
C SER A 95 5.50 5.82 3.31
N HIS A 96 4.36 5.71 2.62
CA HIS A 96 4.20 6.19 1.25
C HIS A 96 4.42 7.71 1.15
N ASN A 97 3.95 8.50 2.12
CA ASN A 97 4.22 9.94 2.14
C ASN A 97 5.70 10.24 2.35
N MET A 98 6.39 9.49 3.21
CA MET A 98 7.85 9.62 3.38
C MET A 98 8.62 9.23 2.10
N TRP A 99 8.12 8.23 1.37
CA TRP A 99 8.65 7.85 0.07
C TRP A 99 8.50 8.96 -0.97
N LYS A 100 7.32 9.58 -1.09
CA LYS A 100 7.06 10.66 -2.06
C LYS A 100 8.04 11.82 -1.92
N LEU A 101 8.44 12.16 -0.69
CA LEU A 101 9.39 13.23 -0.40
C LEU A 101 10.81 12.95 -0.91
N GLN A 102 11.15 11.69 -1.15
CA GLN A 102 12.49 11.25 -1.55
C GLN A 102 12.52 10.65 -2.96
N ALA A 103 11.36 10.27 -3.48
CA ALA A 103 11.27 9.63 -4.77
C ALA A 103 11.58 10.62 -5.89
N MET A 104 12.21 10.13 -6.96
CA MET A 104 12.68 10.91 -8.09
C MET A 104 12.80 10.04 -9.34
N PHE A 105 12.67 10.65 -10.52
CA PHE A 105 13.12 10.02 -11.76
C PHE A 105 14.62 10.24 -11.96
N LYS A 106 15.31 9.25 -12.50
CA LYS A 106 16.73 9.27 -12.84
C LYS A 106 16.97 8.51 -14.14
N ASP A 107 18.18 8.66 -14.68
CA ASP A 107 18.66 7.92 -15.85
C ASP A 107 17.74 8.06 -17.08
N LEU A 108 17.08 9.22 -17.20
CA LEU A 108 16.24 9.51 -18.36
C LEU A 108 17.12 9.91 -19.56
N LYS A 109 16.78 9.40 -20.73
CA LYS A 109 17.33 9.84 -22.01
C LYS A 109 16.36 10.79 -22.69
N ILE A 110 16.85 11.97 -23.06
CA ILE A 110 16.03 13.01 -23.70
C ILE A 110 16.43 13.16 -25.17
N MET A 111 15.44 13.07 -26.05
CA MET A 111 15.58 13.14 -27.51
C MET A 111 14.54 14.11 -28.06
N GLY A 112 14.97 15.34 -28.34
CA GLY A 112 14.10 16.45 -28.66
C GLY A 112 13.06 16.65 -27.57
N PRO A 113 11.75 16.66 -27.90
CA PRO A 113 10.71 16.87 -26.90
C PRO A 113 10.44 15.66 -25.99
N SER A 114 10.94 14.47 -26.35
CA SER A 114 10.59 13.21 -25.70
C SER A 114 11.59 12.79 -24.63
N ALA A 115 11.08 12.25 -23.53
CA ALA A 115 11.86 11.60 -22.49
C ALA A 115 11.63 10.08 -22.50
N ILE A 116 12.70 9.32 -22.38
CA ILE A 116 12.68 7.85 -22.32
C ILE A 116 13.32 7.43 -21.00
N GLY A 117 12.64 6.60 -20.23
CA GLY A 117 13.15 5.99 -19.00
C GLY A 117 12.91 4.50 -19.04
N THR A 118 13.96 3.70 -18.87
CA THR A 118 13.86 2.24 -18.77
C THR A 118 13.42 1.82 -17.36
N PRO A 119 13.03 0.55 -17.13
CA PRO A 119 12.86 0.02 -15.78
C PRO A 119 14.01 0.43 -14.84
N GLY A 120 13.65 0.90 -13.65
CA GLY A 120 14.57 1.47 -12.65
C GLY A 120 14.73 2.99 -12.72
N CYS A 121 14.10 3.65 -13.70
CA CYS A 121 14.13 5.11 -13.81
C CYS A 121 13.40 5.81 -12.66
N LEU A 122 12.38 5.20 -12.06
CA LEU A 122 11.78 5.69 -10.82
C LEU A 122 12.54 5.12 -9.62
N SER A 123 13.08 6.01 -8.77
CA SER A 123 13.85 5.63 -7.60
C SER A 123 13.25 6.24 -6.35
N GLY A 124 13.14 5.44 -5.28
CA GLY A 124 12.76 5.88 -3.96
C GLY A 124 13.04 4.81 -2.90
N PRO A 125 12.99 5.16 -1.60
CA PRO A 125 13.38 4.28 -0.51
C PRO A 125 12.39 3.10 -0.34
N PRO A 126 12.84 1.93 0.14
CA PRO A 126 11.94 0.86 0.54
C PRO A 126 10.95 1.31 1.63
N LEU A 127 9.72 0.80 1.59
CA LEU A 127 8.67 1.20 2.52
C LEU A 127 8.75 0.47 3.87
N GLU A 128 9.33 -0.73 3.91
CA GLU A 128 9.24 -1.66 5.04
C GLU A 128 9.64 -1.03 6.38
N SER A 129 10.82 -0.41 6.45
CA SER A 129 11.33 0.20 7.68
C SER A 129 10.41 1.32 8.18
N ASN A 130 9.94 2.17 7.27
CA ASN A 130 9.05 3.27 7.61
C ASN A 130 7.67 2.79 8.05
N ILE A 131 7.16 1.67 7.50
CA ILE A 131 5.90 1.06 7.98
C ILE A 131 6.08 0.54 9.40
N LYS A 132 7.15 -0.20 9.67
CA LYS A 132 7.42 -0.80 10.99
C LYS A 132 7.59 0.25 12.09
N ASN A 133 8.20 1.38 11.74
CA ASN A 133 8.49 2.49 12.66
C ASN A 133 7.41 3.57 12.65
N ALA A 134 6.30 3.38 11.94
CA ALA A 134 5.23 4.36 11.92
C ALA A 134 4.60 4.50 13.33
N PRO A 135 4.27 5.71 13.80
CA PRO A 135 3.90 5.95 15.20
C PRO A 135 2.73 5.10 15.72
N MET A 136 1.78 4.74 14.85
CA MET A 136 0.59 3.96 15.17
C MET A 136 0.86 2.45 15.37
N VAL A 137 2.02 1.93 14.93
CA VAL A 137 2.36 0.49 15.02
C VAL A 137 3.73 0.19 15.63
N ALA A 138 4.55 1.22 15.87
CA ALA A 138 5.89 1.05 16.43
C ALA A 138 5.87 0.38 17.82
N SER A 139 4.84 0.63 18.62
CA SER A 139 4.65 0.05 19.95
C SER A 139 4.10 -1.38 19.94
N PHE A 140 3.75 -1.93 18.78
CA PHE A 140 3.25 -3.29 18.70
C PHE A 140 4.31 -4.30 19.14
N THR A 141 3.89 -5.27 19.94
CA THR A 141 4.75 -6.33 20.51
C THR A 141 4.12 -7.71 20.29
N GLY A 142 4.88 -8.78 20.57
CA GLY A 142 4.40 -10.15 20.49
C GLY A 142 3.86 -10.54 19.11
N ASN A 143 2.69 -11.18 19.07
CA ASN A 143 2.07 -11.61 17.81
C ASN A 143 1.68 -10.42 16.91
N MET A 144 1.30 -9.29 17.51
CA MET A 144 0.91 -8.10 16.76
C MET A 144 2.10 -7.50 16.00
N ALA A 145 3.29 -7.50 16.60
CA ALA A 145 4.53 -7.11 15.92
C ALA A 145 4.86 -8.04 14.74
N LYS A 146 4.65 -9.35 14.89
CA LYS A 146 4.87 -10.32 13.81
C LYS A 146 3.94 -10.09 12.63
N HIS A 147 2.66 -9.78 12.87
CA HIS A 147 1.73 -9.38 11.81
C HIS A 147 2.12 -8.05 11.17
N ARG A 148 2.47 -7.04 11.97
CA ARG A 148 2.97 -5.75 11.44
C ARG A 148 4.16 -5.96 10.51
N ASP A 149 5.14 -6.76 10.93
CA ASP A 149 6.35 -7.01 10.17
C ASP A 149 6.05 -7.77 8.86
N ALA A 150 5.09 -8.70 8.89
CA ALA A 150 4.62 -9.42 7.72
C ALA A 150 3.92 -8.49 6.72
N VAL A 151 3.00 -7.63 7.19
CA VAL A 151 2.33 -6.62 6.35
C VAL A 151 3.34 -5.64 5.77
N ALA A 152 4.26 -5.12 6.60
CA ALA A 152 5.29 -4.17 6.17
C ALA A 152 6.18 -4.74 5.06
N LYS A 153 6.61 -6.00 5.22
CA LYS A 153 7.41 -6.70 4.22
C LYS A 153 6.61 -6.94 2.94
N GLY A 154 5.41 -7.53 3.04
CA GLY A 154 4.60 -7.86 1.86
C GLY A 154 4.23 -6.63 1.03
N VAL A 155 3.76 -5.55 1.67
CA VAL A 155 3.45 -4.28 0.99
C VAL A 155 4.70 -3.67 0.36
N SER A 156 5.82 -3.64 1.09
CA SER A 156 7.06 -3.06 0.58
C SER A 156 7.61 -3.82 -0.62
N THR A 157 7.52 -5.16 -0.63
CA THR A 157 7.92 -5.99 -1.77
C THR A 157 7.09 -5.66 -3.01
N CYS A 158 5.76 -5.71 -2.90
CA CYS A 158 4.86 -5.40 -4.03
C CYS A 158 5.08 -3.97 -4.56
N PHE A 159 5.22 -2.99 -3.67
CA PHE A 159 5.47 -1.60 -4.06
C PHE A 159 6.83 -1.43 -4.73
N LYS A 160 7.88 -2.07 -4.22
CA LYS A 160 9.22 -2.01 -4.80
C LYS A 160 9.26 -2.68 -6.18
N ASN A 161 8.60 -3.82 -6.36
CA ASN A 161 8.47 -4.47 -7.65
C ASN A 161 7.81 -3.54 -8.67
N TRP A 162 6.71 -2.89 -8.29
CA TRP A 162 6.07 -1.87 -9.14
C TRP A 162 7.04 -0.75 -9.48
N GLN A 163 7.65 -0.11 -8.47
CA GLN A 163 8.55 1.04 -8.62
C GLN A 163 9.71 0.74 -9.57
N ASP A 164 10.38 -0.39 -9.37
CA ASP A 164 11.56 -0.78 -10.14
C ASP A 164 11.26 -1.07 -11.60
N GLN A 165 9.99 -1.27 -11.94
CA GLN A 165 9.55 -1.57 -13.30
C GLN A 165 8.80 -0.43 -13.95
N VAL A 166 8.69 0.73 -13.29
CA VAL A 166 8.17 1.96 -13.90
C VAL A 166 9.09 2.41 -15.03
N MET A 167 8.49 2.80 -16.15
CA MET A 167 9.17 3.31 -17.34
C MET A 167 8.49 4.58 -17.87
N ILE A 168 9.24 5.38 -18.63
CA ILE A 168 8.71 6.51 -19.41
C ILE A 168 8.85 6.14 -20.90
N PRO A 169 7.74 5.86 -21.61
CA PRO A 169 7.77 5.28 -22.96
C PRO A 169 7.92 6.33 -24.07
N GLY A 170 8.80 7.32 -23.91
CA GLY A 170 8.99 8.38 -24.91
C GLY A 170 8.00 9.54 -24.82
N LEU A 171 7.46 9.82 -23.62
CA LEU A 171 6.48 10.89 -23.42
C LEU A 171 7.06 12.28 -23.80
N PRO A 172 6.26 13.16 -24.43
CA PRO A 172 6.70 14.50 -24.85
C PRO A 172 6.79 15.47 -23.67
N LEU A 173 7.71 15.22 -22.74
CA LEU A 173 7.85 15.95 -21.49
C LEU A 173 8.43 17.36 -21.65
N TYR A 174 9.18 17.62 -22.73
CA TYR A 174 9.92 18.88 -22.91
C TYR A 174 9.66 19.51 -24.29
N PRO A 175 8.45 20.02 -24.60
CA PRO A 175 8.15 20.59 -25.92
C PRO A 175 9.17 21.61 -26.44
N LEU A 176 9.74 22.42 -25.54
CA LEU A 176 10.77 23.43 -25.86
C LEU A 176 12.08 22.83 -26.41
N PHE A 177 12.34 21.55 -26.18
CA PHE A 177 13.55 20.88 -26.64
C PHE A 177 13.47 20.40 -28.09
N ALA A 178 12.32 20.56 -28.75
CA ALA A 178 12.21 20.33 -30.19
C ALA A 178 13.06 21.33 -31.01
N ALA A 179 13.19 22.57 -30.53
CA ALA A 179 13.99 23.62 -31.14
C ALA A 179 14.43 24.64 -30.08
N PHE A 180 15.62 24.46 -29.53
CA PHE A 180 16.19 25.33 -28.50
C PHE A 180 17.23 26.30 -29.10
N PRO A 181 17.17 27.61 -28.78
CA PRO A 181 18.07 28.63 -29.33
C PRO A 181 19.40 28.72 -28.55
N GLY A 182 20.20 27.67 -28.58
CA GLY A 182 21.50 27.65 -27.92
C GLY A 182 22.24 26.33 -28.11
N PRO A 183 23.53 26.27 -27.72
CA PRO A 183 24.33 25.05 -27.83
C PRO A 183 23.97 23.99 -26.76
N MET A 184 23.34 24.40 -25.67
CA MET A 184 22.96 23.56 -24.54
C MET A 184 21.64 24.05 -23.93
N ALA A 185 20.67 23.16 -23.77
CA ALA A 185 19.44 23.44 -23.05
C ALA A 185 19.69 23.35 -21.54
N PRO A 186 19.31 24.37 -20.75
CA PRO A 186 19.47 24.37 -19.31
C PRO A 186 18.46 23.41 -18.65
N PRO A 187 18.64 23.10 -17.35
CA PRO A 187 17.64 22.38 -16.55
C PRO A 187 16.26 23.00 -16.68
N THR A 188 15.35 22.28 -17.33
CA THR A 188 14.00 22.73 -17.65
C THR A 188 13.00 21.72 -17.08
N PRO A 189 12.01 22.14 -16.28
CA PRO A 189 10.99 21.24 -15.77
C PRO A 189 10.12 20.68 -16.89
N ASN A 190 9.63 19.45 -16.71
CA ASN A 190 8.70 18.84 -17.62
C ASN A 190 7.32 19.51 -17.58
N ILE A 191 6.57 19.39 -18.68
CA ILE A 191 5.12 19.60 -18.62
C ILE A 191 4.48 18.51 -17.76
N PRO A 192 3.50 18.82 -16.90
CA PRO A 192 2.84 17.83 -16.06
C PRO A 192 2.21 16.72 -16.88
N VAL A 193 2.47 15.45 -16.51
CA VAL A 193 1.82 14.28 -17.11
C VAL A 193 1.29 13.34 -16.03
N PRO A 194 0.17 12.65 -16.23
CA PRO A 194 -0.34 11.68 -15.25
C PRO A 194 0.67 10.55 -14.99
N LEU A 195 0.87 10.17 -13.72
CA LEU A 195 1.77 9.07 -13.34
C LEU A 195 1.35 7.73 -13.97
N ILE A 196 0.06 7.53 -14.18
CA ILE A 196 -0.46 6.35 -14.89
C ILE A 196 0.06 6.23 -16.34
N ALA A 197 0.53 7.32 -16.96
CA ALA A 197 1.19 7.30 -18.27
C ALA A 197 2.63 6.76 -18.23
N CYS A 198 3.17 6.53 -17.02
CA CYS A 198 4.45 5.87 -16.78
C CYS A 198 4.17 4.42 -16.32
N PRO A 199 3.94 3.47 -17.25
CA PRO A 199 3.51 2.13 -16.89
C PRO A 199 4.59 1.37 -16.14
N SER A 200 4.17 0.34 -15.41
CA SER A 200 5.07 -0.63 -14.78
C SER A 200 4.67 -2.05 -15.17
N ALA A 201 5.65 -2.84 -15.59
CA ALA A 201 5.45 -4.27 -15.89
C ALA A 201 5.03 -5.10 -14.67
N LYS A 202 5.15 -4.55 -13.46
CA LYS A 202 4.82 -5.18 -12.18
C LYS A 202 3.67 -4.47 -11.44
N VAL A 203 2.85 -3.70 -12.15
CA VAL A 203 1.67 -3.06 -11.55
C VAL A 203 0.69 -4.08 -10.96
N SER A 204 0.60 -5.28 -11.54
CA SER A 204 -0.24 -6.38 -11.05
C SER A 204 0.07 -6.78 -9.61
N ASP A 205 1.33 -6.69 -9.19
CA ASP A 205 1.80 -7.13 -7.87
C ASP A 205 1.18 -6.29 -6.74
N ILE A 206 0.78 -5.05 -7.05
CA ILE A 206 0.20 -4.11 -6.08
C ILE A 206 -1.32 -3.91 -6.28
N ILE A 207 -1.84 -3.95 -7.51
CA ILE A 207 -3.28 -3.75 -7.77
C ILE A 207 -4.10 -5.04 -7.62
N THR A 208 -3.46 -6.21 -7.56
CA THR A 208 -4.13 -7.50 -7.37
C THR A 208 -4.05 -7.88 -5.89
N PRO A 209 -5.17 -7.84 -5.13
CA PRO A 209 -5.13 -8.06 -3.69
C PRO A 209 -4.54 -9.42 -3.30
N SER A 210 -4.78 -10.47 -4.10
CA SER A 210 -4.29 -11.82 -3.81
C SER A 210 -2.76 -11.93 -3.84
N ALA A 211 -2.08 -11.22 -4.75
CA ALA A 211 -0.62 -11.21 -4.83
C ALA A 211 -0.02 -10.59 -3.58
N MET A 212 -0.54 -9.43 -3.17
CA MET A 212 -0.10 -8.75 -1.96
C MET A 212 -0.43 -9.55 -0.69
N THR A 213 -1.61 -10.17 -0.64
CA THR A 213 -1.99 -11.07 0.46
C THR A 213 -1.00 -12.21 0.61
N GLN A 214 -0.62 -12.83 -0.50
CA GLN A 214 0.34 -13.93 -0.51
C GLN A 214 1.71 -13.50 0.02
N GLU A 215 2.21 -12.34 -0.41
CA GLU A 215 3.49 -11.80 0.08
C GLU A 215 3.45 -11.50 1.60
N MET A 216 2.32 -10.97 2.11
CA MET A 216 2.13 -10.77 3.56
C MET A 216 2.05 -12.11 4.30
N ASP A 217 1.32 -13.08 3.76
CA ASP A 217 1.21 -14.40 4.33
C ASP A 217 2.58 -15.08 4.37
N ASP A 218 3.32 -15.11 3.28
CA ASP A 218 4.64 -15.75 3.19
C ASP A 218 5.66 -15.12 4.14
N ALA A 219 5.54 -13.81 4.41
CA ALA A 219 6.33 -13.11 5.41
C ALA A 219 5.92 -13.42 6.87
N LEU A 220 4.72 -13.95 7.11
CA LEU A 220 4.22 -14.24 8.45
C LEU A 220 4.91 -15.48 9.07
N ASP A 221 5.26 -15.36 10.34
CA ASP A 221 5.82 -16.45 11.16
C ASP A 221 4.99 -17.74 11.05
N GLY A 222 5.64 -18.83 10.66
CA GLY A 222 4.99 -20.14 10.50
C GLY A 222 4.39 -20.68 11.81
N GLY A 223 4.93 -20.26 12.97
CA GLY A 223 4.36 -20.61 14.27
C GLY A 223 2.98 -19.99 14.50
N LEU A 224 2.72 -18.79 14.00
CA LEU A 224 1.41 -18.13 14.03
C LEU A 224 0.42 -18.81 13.11
N LYS A 225 0.83 -19.12 11.87
CA LYS A 225 -0.03 -19.83 10.90
C LYS A 225 -0.53 -21.17 11.44
N LYS A 226 0.35 -21.94 12.09
CA LYS A 226 0.00 -23.24 12.69
C LYS A 226 -1.01 -23.12 13.85
N LYS A 227 -1.04 -21.99 14.54
CA LYS A 227 -1.95 -21.72 15.66
C LYS A 227 -3.30 -21.17 15.22
N ASP A 228 -3.46 -20.85 13.94
CA ASP A 228 -4.68 -20.30 13.35
C ASP A 228 -5.12 -21.14 12.14
N PRO A 229 -5.64 -22.36 12.38
CA PRO A 229 -6.06 -23.27 11.31
C PRO A 229 -7.21 -22.72 10.47
N GLU A 230 -8.00 -21.80 11.04
CA GLU A 230 -9.11 -21.11 10.39
C GLU A 230 -8.64 -19.93 9.51
N LYS A 231 -7.33 -19.61 9.53
CA LYS A 231 -6.66 -18.61 8.68
C LYS A 231 -7.25 -17.20 8.80
N HIS A 232 -7.56 -16.77 10.01
CA HIS A 232 -7.87 -15.36 10.31
C HIS A 232 -6.77 -14.42 9.84
N TYR A 233 -5.50 -14.84 9.93
CA TYR A 233 -4.38 -14.07 9.40
C TYR A 233 -4.52 -13.76 7.90
N ASN A 234 -4.96 -14.74 7.10
CA ASN A 234 -5.11 -14.58 5.66
C ASN A 234 -6.26 -13.62 5.34
N ALA A 235 -7.39 -13.74 6.05
CA ALA A 235 -8.50 -12.80 5.88
C ALA A 235 -8.11 -11.36 6.25
N LEU A 236 -7.29 -11.19 7.30
CA LEU A 236 -6.74 -9.90 7.71
C LEU A 236 -5.77 -9.31 6.68
N HIS A 237 -4.86 -10.12 6.15
CA HIS A 237 -3.95 -9.66 5.09
C HIS A 237 -4.71 -9.35 3.80
N ALA A 238 -5.74 -10.14 3.46
CA ALA A 238 -6.58 -9.92 2.29
C ALA A 238 -7.41 -8.64 2.39
N SER A 239 -7.92 -8.28 3.58
CA SER A 239 -8.63 -7.01 3.76
C SER A 239 -7.70 -5.80 3.63
N ILE A 240 -6.51 -5.86 4.23
CA ILE A 240 -5.49 -4.82 4.08
C ILE A 240 -5.10 -4.66 2.60
N ALA A 241 -4.77 -5.78 1.93
CA ALA A 241 -4.39 -5.79 0.52
C ALA A 241 -5.49 -5.19 -0.37
N GLN A 242 -6.76 -5.55 -0.14
CA GLN A 242 -7.88 -5.01 -0.91
C GLN A 242 -7.97 -3.49 -0.83
N ALA A 243 -7.87 -2.93 0.38
CA ALA A 243 -7.95 -1.49 0.59
C ALA A 243 -6.75 -0.76 -0.03
N LEU A 244 -5.55 -1.33 0.09
CA LEU A 244 -4.32 -0.77 -0.49
C LEU A 244 -4.31 -0.82 -2.02
N SER A 245 -4.71 -1.93 -2.63
CA SER A 245 -4.76 -2.09 -4.09
C SER A 245 -5.66 -1.03 -4.73
N ILE A 246 -6.85 -0.80 -4.17
CA ILE A 246 -7.77 0.24 -4.65
C ILE A 246 -7.17 1.64 -4.41
N GLY A 247 -6.67 1.89 -3.21
CA GLY A 247 -6.06 3.18 -2.87
C GLY A 247 -4.87 3.54 -3.76
N PHE A 248 -4.07 2.53 -4.13
CA PHE A 248 -2.95 2.67 -5.05
C PHE A 248 -3.41 3.02 -6.47
N LEU A 249 -4.43 2.32 -6.98
CA LEU A 249 -4.98 2.59 -8.31
C LEU A 249 -5.54 4.02 -8.43
N ILE A 250 -6.30 4.46 -7.42
CA ILE A 250 -6.81 5.84 -7.34
C ILE A 250 -5.63 6.82 -7.30
N TRP A 251 -4.62 6.53 -6.49
CA TRP A 251 -3.46 7.39 -6.35
C TRP A 251 -2.70 7.56 -7.67
N VAL A 252 -2.29 6.47 -8.35
CA VAL A 252 -1.52 6.58 -9.62
C VAL A 252 -2.28 7.33 -10.71
N ALA A 253 -3.61 7.21 -10.74
CA ALA A 253 -4.45 7.95 -11.69
C ALA A 253 -4.56 9.44 -11.34
N SER A 254 -4.44 9.80 -10.06
CA SER A 254 -4.60 11.17 -9.56
C SER A 254 -3.31 12.01 -9.52
N GLN A 255 -2.13 11.39 -9.58
CA GLN A 255 -0.85 12.11 -9.46
C GLN A 255 -0.35 12.62 -10.81
N LEU A 256 0.23 13.80 -10.80
CA LEU A 256 0.98 14.34 -11.94
C LEU A 256 2.48 14.23 -11.67
N VAL A 257 3.21 13.66 -12.62
CA VAL A 257 4.67 13.74 -12.73
C VAL A 257 5.04 15.15 -13.14
N THR A 258 5.75 15.84 -12.27
CA THR A 258 6.25 17.22 -12.42
C THR A 258 7.71 17.26 -11.95
N ASN A 259 8.37 18.41 -12.06
CA ASN A 259 9.74 18.64 -11.55
C ASN A 259 10.79 17.61 -12.02
N CYS A 260 10.54 16.91 -13.12
CA CYS A 260 11.56 16.15 -13.83
C CYS A 260 12.34 17.17 -14.66
N LEU A 261 13.55 17.51 -14.23
CA LEU A 261 14.36 18.55 -14.86
C LEU A 261 15.19 17.96 -15.99
N GLY A 262 14.86 18.27 -17.23
CA GLY A 262 15.61 17.85 -18.41
C GLY A 262 16.69 18.85 -18.81
N GLN A 263 17.76 18.38 -19.42
CA GLN A 263 18.83 19.21 -20.01
C GLN A 263 19.53 18.44 -21.14
N GLY A 264 20.30 19.13 -21.98
CA GLY A 264 21.15 18.44 -22.95
C GLY A 264 21.67 19.30 -24.09
N PRO A 265 22.64 18.79 -24.85
CA PRO A 265 23.28 19.54 -25.93
C PRO A 265 22.39 19.65 -27.16
N ILE A 266 22.66 20.66 -27.98
CA ILE A 266 22.04 20.86 -29.31
C ILE A 266 23.17 20.82 -30.35
N PRO A 267 23.52 19.62 -30.88
CA PRO A 267 24.69 19.47 -31.75
C PRO A 267 24.59 20.21 -33.09
N THR A 268 23.37 20.54 -33.51
CA THR A 268 23.12 21.26 -34.77
C THR A 268 23.21 22.78 -34.63
N PHE A 269 23.41 23.32 -33.41
CA PHE A 269 23.50 24.76 -33.19
C PHE A 269 24.77 25.34 -33.83
N ALA A 270 24.60 26.12 -34.90
CA ALA A 270 25.67 26.75 -35.66
C ALA A 270 25.24 28.12 -36.22
N PRO A 271 25.17 29.18 -35.39
CA PRO A 271 24.82 30.52 -35.85
C PRO A 271 25.83 31.08 -36.87
N PRO A 272 25.39 31.90 -37.85
CA PRO A 272 24.01 32.34 -38.08
C PRO A 272 23.14 31.32 -38.84
N TYR A 273 23.72 30.24 -39.38
CA TYR A 273 23.06 29.33 -40.32
C TYR A 273 22.01 28.42 -39.67
N VAL A 274 22.26 27.97 -38.44
CA VAL A 274 21.35 27.10 -37.68
C VAL A 274 21.25 27.65 -36.25
N PRO A 275 20.37 28.65 -36.02
CA PRO A 275 20.27 29.33 -34.72
C PRO A 275 19.50 28.52 -33.67
N VAL A 276 18.84 27.43 -34.07
CA VAL A 276 18.06 26.55 -33.18
C VAL A 276 18.22 25.09 -33.59
N GLY A 277 18.05 24.17 -32.64
CA GLY A 277 18.02 22.74 -32.94
C GLY A 277 17.45 21.91 -31.81
N PRO A 278 17.20 20.62 -32.04
CA PRO A 278 16.67 19.73 -31.01
C PRO A 278 17.75 19.37 -29.99
N VAL A 279 17.33 19.14 -28.75
CA VAL A 279 18.18 18.48 -27.76
C VAL A 279 18.46 17.05 -28.21
N MET A 280 19.72 16.63 -28.22
CA MET A 280 20.10 15.28 -28.61
C MET A 280 20.90 14.63 -27.50
N ASN A 281 20.49 13.42 -27.09
CA ASN A 281 21.16 12.66 -26.04
C ASN A 281 21.25 13.43 -24.71
N GLY A 282 20.16 14.15 -24.38
CA GLY A 282 20.03 14.85 -23.11
C GLY A 282 19.76 13.89 -21.95
N SER A 283 19.83 14.42 -20.74
CA SER A 283 19.61 13.69 -19.49
C SER A 283 18.72 14.47 -18.53
N ASN A 284 18.24 13.81 -17.48
CA ASN A 284 17.57 14.51 -16.39
C ASN A 284 18.50 14.73 -15.19
N ILE A 285 18.21 15.78 -14.42
CA ILE A 285 18.73 15.96 -13.07
C ILE A 285 17.76 15.27 -12.12
N PRO A 286 18.20 14.25 -11.36
CA PRO A 286 17.36 13.63 -10.35
C PRO A 286 17.06 14.62 -9.23
N ALA A 287 15.78 14.90 -9.01
CA ALA A 287 15.31 15.79 -7.96
C ALA A 287 14.10 15.17 -7.25
N PRO A 288 14.03 15.27 -5.92
CA PRO A 288 12.86 14.82 -5.16
C PRO A 288 11.65 15.72 -5.46
N ASN A 289 10.48 15.31 -4.96
CA ASN A 289 9.20 16.02 -5.15
C ASN A 289 8.78 16.12 -6.62
N PHE A 290 8.96 15.03 -7.37
CA PHE A 290 8.52 14.92 -8.77
C PHE A 290 7.00 14.75 -8.93
N MET A 291 6.22 14.89 -7.86
CA MET A 291 4.77 14.70 -7.89
C MET A 291 4.02 15.94 -7.42
N ALA A 292 2.94 16.27 -8.12
CA ALA A 292 1.92 17.25 -7.71
C ALA A 292 0.54 16.59 -7.58
#